data_AF-A0A9D7Y691-F1
#
_entry.id   AF-A0A9D7Y691-F1
#
_cell.length_a   1.000
_cell.length_b   1.000
_cell.length_c   1.000
_cell.angle_alpha   90.00
_cell.angle_beta   90.00
_cell.angle_gamma   90.00
#
_symmetry.space_group_name_H-M   'P 1'
#
loop_
_entity.id
_entity.type
_entity.pdbx_description
1 polymer ?
#
loop_
_entity_poly.entity_id
_entity_poly.type
_entity_poly.pdbx_seq_one_letter_code
_entity_poly.pdbx_strand_id
1 'polypeptide(L)'
;MAKKNKHQKFARIRLSVVRGNGGLYDAENHNPNYIVQTWALPDGKGTLNQNGLVLNIYKEALKSCDAFSNLKHNNFLPYTMAALFAKKNNCNDALVLNGYNRICDSSIANVFIVKDEIIYTPPLSEGCIAGVTAAYVIAKLQNSLYKVIEKPLQINDVLNADEVFLTNSIQNIQWVKQIDNSVYKNEMIQKIYAACKLV
;
A
#
# COMPACT_ATOMS: atom_id res chain seq x y z
N MET A 1 -10.78 -6.19 22.62
CA MET A 1 -9.33 -6.02 22.81
C MET A 1 -8.90 -4.56 22.87
N ALA A 2 -9.31 -3.70 21.92
CA ALA A 2 -8.97 -2.27 21.97
C ALA A 2 -9.43 -1.56 23.26
N LYS A 3 -10.67 -1.81 23.72
CA LYS A 3 -11.16 -1.35 25.03
C LYS A 3 -10.33 -1.89 26.21
N LYS A 4 -9.95 -3.19 26.18
CA LYS A 4 -9.11 -3.83 27.21
C LYS A 4 -7.71 -3.20 27.27
N ASN A 5 -7.16 -2.81 26.12
CA ASN A 5 -5.87 -2.12 26.01
C ASN A 5 -6.00 -0.59 26.12
N LYS A 6 -7.14 -0.09 26.61
CA LYS A 6 -7.41 1.33 26.89
C LYS A 6 -7.24 2.28 25.69
N HIS A 7 -7.45 1.78 24.46
CA HIS A 7 -7.54 2.65 23.28
C HIS A 7 -8.88 3.40 23.32
N GLN A 8 -8.84 4.73 23.44
CA GLN A 8 -10.03 5.56 23.65
C GLN A 8 -10.63 6.13 22.34
N LYS A 9 -9.83 6.21 21.27
CA LYS A 9 -10.23 6.73 19.95
C LYS A 9 -9.91 5.70 18.86
N PHE A 10 -9.14 6.09 17.84
CA PHE A 10 -8.71 5.21 16.77
C PHE A 10 -7.65 4.21 17.25
N ALA A 11 -7.75 2.97 16.77
CA ALA A 11 -6.79 1.91 17.07
C ALA A 11 -6.45 1.11 15.82
N ARG A 12 -5.17 0.78 15.67
CA ARG A 12 -4.72 -0.23 14.72
C ARG A 12 -4.88 -1.60 15.37
N ILE A 13 -5.53 -2.51 14.66
CA ILE A 13 -5.58 -3.93 15.05
C ILE A 13 -4.79 -4.71 14.00
N ARG A 14 -3.86 -5.56 14.45
CA ARG A 14 -3.17 -6.52 13.59
C ARG A 14 -3.53 -7.92 14.06
N LEU A 15 -4.12 -8.71 13.18
CA LEU A 15 -4.28 -10.15 13.31
C LEU A 15 -3.19 -10.82 12.47
N SER A 16 -2.37 -11.65 13.10
CA SER A 16 -1.39 -12.50 12.41
C SER A 16 -1.80 -13.95 12.64
N VAL A 17 -1.91 -14.72 11.57
CA VAL A 17 -2.27 -16.15 11.62
C VAL A 17 -1.08 -16.94 11.09
N VAL A 18 -0.72 -18.02 11.78
CA VAL A 18 0.33 -18.96 11.38
C VAL A 18 -0.21 -20.39 11.42
N ARG A 19 0.39 -21.30 10.65
CA ARG A 19 -0.12 -22.66 10.45
C ARG A 19 -0.28 -23.47 11.74
N GLY A 20 0.42 -23.12 12.81
CA GLY A 20 0.42 -23.87 14.07
C GLY A 20 1.78 -24.54 14.31
N ASN A 21 1.78 -25.57 15.15
CA ASN A 21 2.98 -26.35 15.47
C ASN A 21 3.21 -27.49 14.46
N GLY A 22 4.44 -27.99 14.39
CA GLY A 22 4.84 -29.08 13.51
C GLY A 22 6.08 -28.75 12.66
N GLY A 23 6.41 -29.65 11.74
CA GLY A 23 7.44 -29.48 10.72
C GLY A 23 6.91 -28.82 9.44
N LEU A 24 7.77 -28.71 8.44
CA LEU A 24 7.43 -28.09 7.15
C LEU A 24 6.29 -28.82 6.43
N TYR A 25 6.29 -30.15 6.50
CA TYR A 25 5.28 -31.01 5.87
C TYR A 25 4.33 -31.64 6.89
N ASP A 26 4.80 -31.86 8.13
CA ASP A 26 4.08 -32.60 9.17
C ASP A 26 3.45 -31.65 10.19
N ALA A 27 2.14 -31.46 10.14
CA ALA A 27 1.43 -30.70 11.16
C ALA A 27 1.07 -31.62 12.35
N GLU A 28 1.29 -31.15 13.57
CA GLU A 28 0.80 -31.85 14.77
C GLU A 28 -0.74 -31.91 14.77
N ASN A 29 -1.36 -30.80 14.35
CA ASN A 29 -2.78 -30.68 14.04
C ASN A 29 -3.00 -29.50 13.07
N HIS A 30 -4.21 -29.36 12.54
CA HIS A 30 -4.57 -28.29 11.59
C HIS A 30 -5.14 -27.02 12.25
N ASN A 31 -4.90 -26.81 13.55
CA ASN A 31 -5.37 -25.61 14.25
C ASN A 31 -4.33 -24.48 14.10
N PRO A 32 -4.71 -23.33 13.52
CA PRO A 32 -3.78 -22.21 13.38
C PRO A 32 -3.55 -21.51 14.71
N ASN A 33 -2.32 -21.09 14.96
CA ASN A 33 -2.04 -20.12 16.01
C ASN A 33 -2.29 -18.71 15.47
N TYR A 34 -2.80 -17.82 16.33
CA TYR A 34 -3.01 -16.43 15.97
C TYR A 34 -2.55 -15.48 17.06
N ILE A 35 -2.07 -14.31 16.64
CA ILE A 35 -1.68 -13.22 17.52
C ILE A 35 -2.51 -12.01 17.13
N VAL A 36 -3.24 -11.44 18.09
CA VAL A 36 -3.92 -10.15 17.93
C VAL A 36 -3.14 -9.10 18.70
N GLN A 37 -2.75 -8.04 18.02
CA GLN A 37 -2.04 -6.92 18.61
C GLN A 37 -2.81 -5.63 18.32
N THR A 38 -2.75 -4.68 19.25
CA THR A 38 -3.41 -3.40 19.06
C THR A 38 -2.53 -2.25 19.50
N TRP A 39 -2.60 -1.13 18.77
CA TRP A 39 -1.90 0.11 19.08
C TRP A 39 -2.88 1.28 18.97
N ALA A 40 -2.72 2.27 19.84
CA ALA A 40 -3.41 3.55 19.68
C ALA A 40 -2.88 4.20 18.40
N LEU A 41 -3.78 4.79 17.62
CA LEU A 41 -3.41 5.66 16.51
C LEU A 41 -3.46 7.12 16.97
N PRO A 42 -2.56 7.98 16.47
CA PRO A 42 -2.59 9.40 16.79
C PRO A 42 -3.90 10.04 16.31
N ASP A 43 -4.23 11.16 16.94
CA ASP A 43 -5.32 12.04 16.51
C ASP A 43 -5.06 12.60 15.10
N GLY A 44 -6.13 12.97 14.38
CA GLY A 44 -6.02 13.49 13.00
C GLY A 44 -5.98 12.42 11.90
N LYS A 45 -6.17 11.14 12.26
CA LYS A 45 -6.49 10.09 11.27
C LYS A 45 -7.74 10.44 10.48
N GLY A 46 -7.71 10.13 9.18
CA GLY A 46 -8.80 10.46 8.25
C GLY A 46 -8.66 11.85 7.61
N THR A 47 -7.48 12.48 7.67
CA THR A 47 -7.14 13.66 6.87
C THR A 47 -6.06 13.33 5.85
N LEU A 48 -6.10 14.01 4.69
CA LEU A 48 -5.05 13.92 3.70
C LEU A 48 -3.75 14.52 4.27
N ASN A 49 -2.63 13.86 4.04
CA ASN A 49 -1.32 14.33 4.50
C ASN A 49 -0.97 15.70 3.89
N GLN A 50 -0.49 16.64 4.71
CA GLN A 50 -0.23 18.02 4.25
C GLN A 50 1.08 18.14 3.46
N ASN A 51 2.15 17.49 3.94
CA ASN A 51 3.51 17.70 3.41
C ASN A 51 3.85 16.84 2.18
N GLY A 52 3.03 15.84 1.88
CA GLY A 52 3.32 14.83 0.87
C GLY A 52 4.41 13.85 1.30
N LEU A 53 4.41 12.66 0.71
CA LEU A 53 5.46 11.66 0.96
C LEU A 53 6.65 11.87 0.03
N VAL A 54 7.86 11.63 0.53
CA VAL A 54 9.10 11.55 -0.26
C VAL A 54 9.49 10.08 -0.35
N LEU A 55 9.65 9.59 -1.57
CA LEU A 55 9.88 8.19 -1.90
C LEU A 55 11.15 8.01 -2.74
N ASN A 56 11.71 6.81 -2.68
CA ASN A 56 12.65 6.30 -3.69
C ASN A 56 12.11 5.02 -4.35
N ILE A 57 12.76 4.56 -5.41
CA ILE A 57 12.47 3.27 -6.04
C ILE A 57 13.48 2.22 -5.57
N TYR A 58 12.99 1.15 -4.93
CA TYR A 58 13.84 0.05 -4.47
C TYR A 58 13.97 -1.02 -5.56
N LYS A 59 15.20 -1.27 -6.02
CA LYS A 59 15.50 -2.15 -7.16
C LYS A 59 16.18 -3.47 -6.79
N GLU A 60 16.62 -3.63 -5.54
CA GLU A 60 17.46 -4.77 -5.15
C GLU A 60 16.67 -6.04 -4.81
N ALA A 61 15.39 -5.94 -4.46
CA ALA A 61 14.53 -7.12 -4.32
C ALA A 61 13.22 -6.93 -5.08
N LEU A 62 12.80 -7.99 -5.75
CA LEU A 62 11.61 -8.00 -6.61
C LEU A 62 10.51 -8.84 -5.96
N LYS A 63 9.27 -8.37 -6.11
CA LYS A 63 8.07 -9.09 -5.72
C LYS A 63 7.73 -10.12 -6.79
N SER A 64 7.47 -11.36 -6.38
CA SER A 64 6.97 -12.41 -7.29
C SER A 64 5.61 -12.05 -7.87
N CYS A 65 5.31 -12.60 -9.04
CA CYS A 65 3.99 -12.60 -9.68
C CYS A 65 3.50 -14.05 -9.77
N ASP A 66 3.00 -14.58 -8.66
CA ASP A 66 2.56 -15.97 -8.50
C ASP A 66 1.19 -16.06 -7.80
N ALA A 67 0.71 -17.30 -7.59
CA ALA A 67 -0.58 -17.57 -6.96
C ALA A 67 -0.71 -17.04 -5.51
N PHE A 68 0.40 -16.76 -4.83
CA PHE A 68 0.39 -16.26 -3.45
C PHE A 68 0.55 -14.75 -3.40
N SER A 69 0.87 -14.12 -4.53
CA SER A 69 1.43 -12.78 -4.53
C SER A 69 0.46 -11.71 -4.04
N ASN A 70 -0.83 -11.90 -4.27
CA ASN A 70 -1.85 -10.96 -3.84
C ASN A 70 -2.28 -11.16 -2.37
N LEU A 71 -1.82 -12.23 -1.72
CA LEU A 71 -2.12 -12.52 -0.32
C LEU A 71 -1.27 -11.66 0.61
N LYS A 72 -1.88 -11.18 1.70
CA LYS A 72 -1.16 -10.50 2.78
C LYS A 72 -0.53 -11.52 3.75
N HIS A 73 0.37 -12.35 3.23
CA HIS A 73 1.03 -13.42 3.97
C HIS A 73 2.30 -12.95 4.71
N ASN A 74 2.88 -13.82 5.55
CA ASN A 74 4.06 -13.50 6.37
C ASN A 74 5.40 -13.48 5.60
N ASN A 75 5.43 -13.81 4.31
CA ASN A 75 6.64 -13.70 3.47
C ASN A 75 6.79 -12.28 2.91
N PHE A 76 7.13 -11.32 3.76
CA PHE A 76 7.16 -9.88 3.41
C PHE A 76 8.57 -9.30 3.26
N LEU A 77 9.59 -10.15 3.05
CA LEU A 77 10.99 -9.71 2.96
C LEU A 77 11.23 -8.59 1.92
N PRO A 78 10.71 -8.65 0.68
CA PRO A 78 10.92 -7.56 -0.29
C PRO A 78 10.40 -6.21 0.23
N TYR A 79 9.24 -6.21 0.89
CA TYR A 79 8.64 -5.02 1.49
C TYR A 79 9.45 -4.50 2.68
N THR A 80 9.94 -5.38 3.57
CA THR A 80 10.80 -4.97 4.69
C THR A 80 12.10 -4.36 4.19
N MET A 81 12.73 -4.95 3.17
CA MET A 81 13.95 -4.41 2.60
C MET A 81 13.72 -3.04 1.95
N ALA A 82 12.60 -2.86 1.23
CA ALA A 82 12.22 -1.57 0.68
C ALA A 82 12.02 -0.50 1.78
N ALA A 83 11.38 -0.84 2.89
CA ALA A 83 11.21 0.08 4.03
C ALA A 83 12.55 0.46 4.69
N LEU A 84 13.47 -0.51 4.84
CA LEU A 84 14.82 -0.25 5.38
C LEU A 84 15.65 0.61 4.43
N PHE A 85 15.53 0.35 3.12
CA PHE A 85 16.14 1.17 2.08
C PHE A 85 15.61 2.62 2.12
N ALA A 86 14.29 2.81 2.21
CA ALA A 86 13.69 4.15 2.34
C ALA A 86 14.26 4.88 3.57
N LYS A 87 14.30 4.19 4.72
CA LYS A 87 14.86 4.75 5.96
C LYS A 87 16.33 5.14 5.81
N LYS A 88 17.16 4.30 5.17
CA LYS A 88 18.58 4.58 4.91
C LYS A 88 18.78 5.83 4.04
N ASN A 89 17.85 6.10 3.13
CA ASN A 89 17.86 7.25 2.23
C ASN A 89 17.03 8.44 2.74
N ASN A 90 16.63 8.45 4.02
CA ASN A 90 15.80 9.50 4.62
C ASN A 90 14.46 9.76 3.89
N CYS A 91 13.93 8.74 3.22
CA CYS A 91 12.61 8.77 2.58
C CYS A 91 11.52 8.21 3.50
N ASN A 92 10.27 8.61 3.25
CA ASN A 92 9.11 8.13 3.99
C ASN A 92 8.72 6.68 3.62
N ASP A 93 8.89 6.31 2.36
CA ASP A 93 8.55 4.98 1.81
C ASP A 93 9.42 4.69 0.58
N ALA A 94 9.29 3.51 -0.01
CA ALA A 94 9.89 3.17 -1.30
C ALA A 94 8.94 2.36 -2.16
N LEU A 95 8.99 2.58 -3.48
CA LEU A 95 8.28 1.74 -4.45
C LEU A 95 8.98 0.38 -4.60
N VAL A 96 8.18 -0.66 -4.73
CA VAL A 96 8.60 -2.06 -4.90
C VAL A 96 8.30 -2.47 -6.34
N LEU A 97 9.28 -3.13 -6.96
CA LEU A 97 9.17 -3.67 -8.30
C LEU A 97 8.82 -5.15 -8.26
N ASN A 98 8.21 -5.65 -9.33
CA ASN A 98 8.00 -7.07 -9.55
C ASN A 98 9.10 -7.69 -10.44
N GLY A 99 9.00 -9.01 -10.68
CA GLY A 99 9.94 -9.76 -11.52
C GLY A 99 10.10 -9.27 -12.96
N TYR A 100 9.21 -8.39 -13.43
CA TYR A 100 9.29 -7.76 -14.75
C TYR A 100 9.86 -6.33 -14.70
N ASN A 101 10.42 -5.91 -13.56
CA ASN A 101 10.87 -4.54 -13.30
C ASN A 101 9.75 -3.47 -13.42
N ARG A 102 8.50 -3.89 -13.21
CA ARG A 102 7.33 -3.01 -13.18
C ARG A 102 6.90 -2.73 -11.75
N ILE A 103 6.22 -1.62 -11.54
CA ILE A 103 5.75 -1.16 -10.24
C ILE A 103 4.61 -2.08 -9.78
N CYS A 104 4.71 -2.61 -8.55
CA CYS A 104 3.63 -3.41 -7.96
C CYS A 104 2.98 -2.71 -6.76
N ASP A 105 3.78 -2.23 -5.81
CA ASP A 105 3.34 -1.64 -4.55
C ASP A 105 4.38 -0.61 -4.06
N SER A 106 4.15 -0.02 -2.90
CA SER A 106 5.19 0.53 -2.03
C SER A 106 5.52 -0.46 -0.90
N SER A 107 6.42 -0.09 0.04
CA SER A 107 6.79 -0.98 1.13
C SER A 107 5.60 -1.34 2.04
N ILE A 108 4.57 -0.49 2.13
CA ILE A 108 3.43 -0.68 3.03
C ILE A 108 2.05 -0.30 2.47
N ALA A 109 1.95 -0.01 1.17
CA ALA A 109 0.71 0.47 0.54
C ALA A 109 0.64 0.13 -0.95
N ASN A 110 -0.57 0.08 -1.51
CA ASN A 110 -0.77 0.04 -2.96
C ASN A 110 -0.50 1.42 -3.58
N VAL A 111 -0.17 1.46 -4.86
CA VAL A 111 0.22 2.68 -5.58
C VAL A 111 -0.75 3.02 -6.71
N PHE A 112 -1.03 4.31 -6.85
CA PHE A 112 -1.87 4.88 -7.89
C PHE A 112 -1.18 6.10 -8.48
N ILE A 113 -1.34 6.30 -9.78
CA ILE A 113 -0.89 7.50 -10.48
C ILE A 113 -2.05 8.18 -11.17
N VAL A 114 -1.96 9.49 -11.34
CA VAL A 114 -2.83 10.28 -12.19
C VAL A 114 -2.01 10.71 -13.40
N LYS A 115 -2.54 10.47 -14.59
CA LYS A 115 -1.97 10.99 -15.83
C LYS A 115 -3.08 11.41 -16.78
N ASP A 116 -3.06 12.66 -17.23
CA ASP A 116 -4.05 13.24 -18.14
C ASP A 116 -5.49 13.02 -17.64
N GLU A 117 -5.71 13.32 -16.35
CA GLU A 117 -6.98 13.14 -15.62
C GLU A 117 -7.49 11.68 -15.51
N ILE A 118 -6.67 10.69 -15.91
CA ILE A 118 -6.97 9.26 -15.78
C ILE A 118 -6.16 8.68 -14.62
N ILE A 119 -6.82 7.87 -13.80
CA ILE A 119 -6.21 7.18 -12.66
C ILE A 119 -5.75 5.80 -13.11
N TYR A 120 -4.49 5.48 -12.84
CA TYR A 120 -3.93 4.16 -13.12
C TYR A 120 -3.38 3.50 -11.88
N THR A 121 -3.49 2.18 -11.81
CA THR A 121 -2.91 1.34 -10.75
C THR A 121 -2.49 -0.01 -11.30
N PRO A 122 -1.47 -0.68 -10.75
CA PRO A 122 -1.08 -2.01 -11.21
C PRO A 122 -2.21 -3.04 -10.98
N PRO A 123 -2.58 -3.86 -11.97
CA PRO A 123 -3.51 -4.96 -11.78
C PRO A 123 -2.89 -6.03 -10.87
N LEU A 124 -3.72 -6.88 -10.26
CA LEU A 124 -3.24 -7.97 -9.40
C LEU A 124 -2.25 -8.93 -10.09
N SER A 125 -2.31 -9.05 -11.42
CA SER A 125 -1.33 -9.82 -12.20
C SER A 125 0.12 -9.32 -12.06
N GLU A 126 0.32 -8.08 -11.60
CA GLU A 126 1.64 -7.49 -11.32
C GLU A 126 2.19 -7.88 -9.95
N GLY A 127 1.50 -8.75 -9.20
CA GLY A 127 1.98 -9.30 -7.93
C GLY A 127 1.76 -8.42 -6.72
N CYS A 128 1.02 -7.31 -6.87
CA CYS A 128 0.66 -6.40 -5.79
C CYS A 128 -0.30 -7.04 -4.79
N ILE A 129 -0.27 -6.60 -3.52
CA ILE A 129 -1.21 -7.13 -2.52
C ILE A 129 -2.64 -6.69 -2.89
N ALA A 130 -3.62 -7.60 -2.79
CA ALA A 130 -5.04 -7.28 -2.93
C ALA A 130 -5.54 -6.45 -1.73
N GLY A 131 -5.18 -5.16 -1.71
CA GLY A 131 -5.46 -4.27 -0.61
C GLY A 131 -6.94 -3.88 -0.54
N VAL A 132 -7.56 -4.09 0.62
CA VAL A 132 -8.99 -3.77 0.82
C VAL A 132 -9.30 -2.29 0.60
N THR A 133 -8.38 -1.38 0.94
CA THR A 133 -8.56 0.06 0.71
C THR A 133 -8.40 0.42 -0.76
N ALA A 134 -7.46 -0.22 -1.48
CA ALA A 134 -7.33 -0.04 -2.92
C ALA A 134 -8.59 -0.50 -3.67
N ALA A 135 -9.11 -1.69 -3.33
CA ALA A 135 -10.37 -2.19 -3.89
C ALA A 135 -11.55 -1.24 -3.61
N TYR A 136 -11.63 -0.70 -2.39
CA TYR A 136 -12.64 0.30 -2.05
C TYR A 136 -12.49 1.58 -2.88
N VAL A 137 -11.27 2.11 -3.01
CA VAL A 137 -10.99 3.31 -3.81
C VAL A 137 -11.38 3.09 -5.27
N ILE A 138 -10.98 1.97 -5.89
CA ILE A 138 -11.35 1.62 -7.26
C ILE A 138 -12.87 1.58 -7.41
N ALA A 139 -13.56 0.83 -6.53
CA ALA A 139 -15.02 0.71 -6.58
C ALA A 139 -15.75 2.04 -6.39
N LYS A 140 -15.25 2.93 -5.52
CA LYS A 140 -15.84 4.26 -5.32
C LYS A 140 -15.64 5.16 -6.53
N LEU A 141 -14.46 5.15 -7.11
CA LEU A 141 -14.13 6.02 -8.22
C LEU A 141 -14.80 5.56 -9.53
N GLN A 142 -14.96 4.25 -9.75
CA GLN A 142 -15.72 3.72 -10.87
C GLN A 142 -17.21 4.14 -10.87
N ASN A 143 -17.78 4.43 -9.70
CA ASN A 143 -19.14 4.93 -9.54
C ASN A 143 -19.22 6.47 -9.53
N SER A 144 -18.20 7.14 -10.06
CA SER A 144 -18.07 8.59 -10.06
C SER A 144 -17.66 9.11 -11.44
N LEU A 145 -17.28 10.38 -11.50
CA LEU A 145 -16.83 11.05 -12.73
C LEU A 145 -15.41 10.62 -13.15
N TYR A 146 -14.68 9.89 -12.29
CA TYR A 146 -13.29 9.54 -12.52
C TYR A 146 -13.13 8.24 -13.31
N LYS A 147 -12.15 8.21 -14.21
CA LYS A 147 -11.76 6.99 -14.93
C LYS A 147 -10.61 6.30 -14.22
N VAL A 148 -10.82 5.05 -13.81
CA VAL A 148 -9.77 4.20 -13.23
C VAL A 148 -9.46 3.06 -14.18
N ILE A 149 -8.18 2.89 -14.53
CA ILE A 149 -7.68 1.84 -15.41
C ILE A 149 -6.62 1.04 -14.68
N GLU A 150 -6.86 -0.25 -14.51
CA GLU A 150 -5.82 -1.16 -14.07
C GLU A 150 -4.91 -1.49 -15.27
N LYS A 151 -3.64 -1.09 -15.20
CA LYS A 151 -2.63 -1.42 -16.22
C LYS A 151 -1.26 -1.63 -15.58
N PRO A 152 -0.38 -2.48 -16.16
CA PRO A 152 1.00 -2.54 -15.72
C PRO A 152 1.67 -1.16 -15.77
N LEU A 153 2.38 -0.78 -14.72
CA LEU A 153 3.07 0.51 -14.61
C LEU A 153 4.58 0.31 -14.67
N GLN A 154 5.24 0.94 -15.62
CA GLN A 154 6.70 1.05 -15.65
C GLN A 154 7.17 2.14 -14.69
N ILE A 155 8.46 2.13 -14.35
CA ILE A 155 9.09 3.23 -13.60
C ILE A 155 8.83 4.57 -14.28
N ASN A 156 8.96 4.63 -15.61
CA ASN A 156 8.79 5.85 -16.37
C ASN A 156 7.33 6.36 -16.36
N ASP A 157 6.33 5.48 -16.24
CA ASP A 157 4.93 5.91 -16.08
C ASP A 157 4.75 6.70 -14.78
N VAL A 158 5.39 6.24 -13.69
CA VAL A 158 5.32 6.91 -12.40
C VAL A 158 6.13 8.22 -12.40
N LEU A 159 7.35 8.20 -12.95
CA LEU A 159 8.21 9.40 -12.99
C LEU A 159 7.62 10.54 -13.82
N ASN A 160 6.79 10.23 -14.83
CA ASN A 160 6.11 11.22 -15.69
C ASN A 160 4.61 11.41 -15.36
N ALA A 161 4.13 10.83 -14.26
CA ALA A 161 2.79 11.05 -13.76
C ALA A 161 2.58 12.52 -13.35
N ASP A 162 1.35 13.00 -13.42
CA ASP A 162 1.02 14.36 -12.97
C ASP A 162 0.88 14.38 -11.45
N GLU A 163 0.31 13.32 -10.87
CA GLU A 163 0.16 13.13 -9.43
C GLU A 163 0.33 11.65 -9.05
N VAL A 164 0.79 11.39 -7.82
CA VAL A 164 0.96 10.02 -7.30
C VAL A 164 0.40 9.93 -5.89
N PHE A 165 -0.31 8.85 -5.58
CA PHE A 165 -0.76 8.57 -4.22
C PHE A 165 -0.62 7.10 -3.85
N LEU A 166 -0.51 6.87 -2.55
CA LEU A 166 -0.48 5.55 -1.94
C LEU A 166 -1.75 5.30 -1.15
N THR A 167 -2.15 4.03 -1.03
CA THR A 167 -3.28 3.65 -0.17
C THR A 167 -3.06 2.40 0.69
N ASN A 168 -3.48 2.49 1.94
CA ASN A 168 -3.60 1.34 2.85
C ASN A 168 -4.66 1.59 3.92
N SER A 169 -5.01 0.55 4.67
CA SER A 169 -6.09 0.59 5.68
C SER A 169 -5.78 1.38 6.94
N ILE A 170 -4.57 1.93 7.08
CA ILE A 170 -4.18 2.74 8.25
C ILE A 170 -4.09 4.21 7.89
N GLN A 171 -3.64 4.54 6.68
CA GLN A 171 -3.39 5.89 6.22
C GLN A 171 -4.41 6.37 5.18
N ASN A 172 -5.35 5.52 4.78
CA ASN A 172 -6.34 5.80 3.73
C ASN A 172 -5.64 6.16 2.42
N ILE A 173 -5.72 7.41 1.96
CA ILE A 173 -4.98 7.92 0.79
C ILE A 173 -3.92 8.90 1.29
N GLN A 174 -2.70 8.76 0.81
CA GLN A 174 -1.62 9.72 1.02
C GLN A 174 -1.01 10.13 -0.31
N TRP A 175 -0.94 11.44 -0.58
CA TRP A 175 -0.27 11.93 -1.78
C TRP A 175 1.25 11.88 -1.62
N VAL A 176 1.92 11.69 -2.74
CA VAL A 176 3.38 11.62 -2.85
C VAL A 176 3.86 12.93 -3.47
N LYS A 177 4.73 13.63 -2.77
CA LYS A 177 5.35 14.88 -3.23
C LYS A 177 6.51 14.62 -4.18
N GLN A 178 7.28 13.59 -3.92
CA GLN A 178 8.51 13.34 -4.66
C GLN A 178 8.84 11.86 -4.73
N ILE A 179 9.28 11.41 -5.91
CA ILE A 179 9.89 10.09 -6.13
C ILE A 179 11.21 10.32 -6.85
N ASP A 180 12.31 9.89 -6.23
CA ASP A 180 13.66 10.19 -6.72
C ASP A 180 13.82 11.70 -6.99
N ASN A 181 13.97 12.11 -8.24
CA ASN A 181 14.08 13.53 -8.65
C ASN A 181 12.77 14.12 -9.21
N SER A 182 11.71 13.31 -9.38
CA SER A 182 10.42 13.77 -9.89
C SER A 182 9.57 14.34 -8.77
N VAL A 183 9.01 15.54 -8.99
CA VAL A 183 8.16 16.26 -8.02
C VAL A 183 6.74 16.35 -8.57
N TYR A 184 5.75 16.14 -7.71
CA TYR A 184 4.34 16.06 -8.08
C TYR A 184 3.50 17.09 -7.32
N LYS A 185 2.34 17.40 -7.90
CA LYS A 185 1.25 18.15 -7.24
C LYS A 185 0.17 17.18 -6.73
N ASN A 186 -0.91 17.71 -6.14
CA ASN A 186 -1.98 16.90 -5.54
C ASN A 186 -3.40 17.47 -5.74
N GLU A 187 -3.62 18.28 -6.78
CA GLU A 187 -4.89 18.98 -7.01
C GLU A 187 -6.05 18.00 -7.27
N MET A 188 -5.82 16.98 -8.10
CA MET A 188 -6.81 15.94 -8.37
C MET A 188 -6.93 14.97 -7.19
N ILE A 189 -5.82 14.62 -6.52
CA ILE A 189 -5.83 13.75 -5.33
C ILE A 189 -6.67 14.36 -4.20
N GLN A 190 -6.64 15.68 -4.01
CA GLN A 190 -7.53 16.33 -3.02
C GLN A 190 -9.01 16.09 -3.34
N LYS A 191 -9.40 16.16 -4.62
CA LYS A 191 -10.77 15.89 -5.06
C LYS A 191 -11.12 14.40 -4.96
N ILE A 192 -10.20 13.50 -5.32
CA ILE A 192 -10.33 12.04 -5.16
C ILE A 192 -10.54 11.69 -3.70
N TYR A 193 -9.75 12.28 -2.80
CA TYR A 193 -9.84 12.08 -1.36
C TYR A 193 -11.24 12.44 -0.84
N ALA A 194 -11.74 13.62 -1.20
CA ALA A 194 -13.07 14.08 -0.82
C ALA A 194 -14.19 13.18 -1.37
N ALA A 195 -14.03 12.67 -2.61
CA ALA A 195 -15.00 11.78 -3.24
C ALA A 195 -15.05 10.38 -2.59
N CYS A 196 -13.92 9.84 -2.13
CA CYS A 196 -13.86 8.49 -1.57
C CYS A 196 -14.52 8.37 -0.18
N LYS A 197 -14.65 9.47 0.59
CA LYS A 197 -15.22 9.48 1.95
C LYS A 197 -14.67 8.35 2.85
N LEU A 198 -13.36 8.18 2.84
CA LEU A 198 -12.67 7.18 3.67
C LEU A 198 -12.77 7.61 5.14
N VAL A 199 -13.52 6.83 5.94
CA VAL A 199 -13.72 7.04 7.40
C VAL A 199 -12.63 6.34 8.19
#